data_AF-A0A6A3IZZ0-F1
#
_entry.id   AF-A0A6A3IZZ0-F1
#
_cell.length_a   1.000
_cell.length_b   1.000
_cell.length_c   1.000
_cell.angle_alpha   90.00
_cell.angle_beta   90.00
_cell.angle_gamma   90.00
#
_symmetry.space_group_name_H-M   'P 1'
#
loop_
_entity.id
_entity.type
_entity.pdbx_description
1 polymer ?
#
loop_
_entity_poly.entity_id
_entity_poly.type
_entity_poly.pdbx_seq_one_letter_code
_entity_poly.pdbx_strand_id
1 'polypeptide(L)'
;MFFSRRRSKSSLRADAAEAELAMLREKLQAMQFTNASATQSTETTARPKSASSIRADAAEAELARLRTQMQARHKKKFLKFSCKIGWCTHEGACDSVDADLDHLKRRLTAMEHEMEQLQRFSEIRNEMERKIAKVEKEIRRKYGSLNALELVIVMDCTNSMSSWILLAKSAILSIINNVQLDHPRANIRIGFVAYRDFCDGAKRLQTQTLTSDAKVVQNFISSLTAFGGGDGPEDIPGGIAAALAMPFQAEAKRIVLVADAPCHGSKFHDMNDDVHYRSEIRQSPDICAQMREMARRGIDFTIIEVYPPNTAKMVAILREEFNGVKSCDGFKREFQSVSLDNADDVARFGSVVSSSASSSISACKQQSVVASSMEVVGRAYGATRRPLARLSHVAEGDEEEEDALREEAVVAPPTVKTLNWSDVDHSPDIAAIRHSLHFSPDEHVDWKNLNLKHTQQETTIRL
;
A
#
# COMPACT_ATOMS: atom_id res chain seq x y z
N MET A 1 -29.94 51.18 -71.24
CA MET A 1 -29.82 49.72 -71.45
C MET A 1 -28.63 49.22 -70.65
N PHE A 2 -28.88 48.46 -69.58
CA PHE A 2 -27.85 47.76 -68.80
C PHE A 2 -27.36 46.54 -69.59
N PHE A 3 -26.07 46.49 -69.96
CA PHE A 3 -25.46 45.28 -70.50
C PHE A 3 -25.02 44.37 -69.35
N SER A 4 -25.79 43.30 -69.13
CA SER A 4 -25.46 42.19 -68.25
C SER A 4 -24.27 41.41 -68.83
N ARG A 5 -23.09 41.53 -68.20
CA ARG A 5 -21.96 40.61 -68.46
C ARG A 5 -22.30 39.24 -67.89
N ARG A 6 -22.65 38.29 -68.76
CA ARG A 6 -22.78 36.87 -68.39
C ARG A 6 -21.44 36.36 -67.84
N ARG A 7 -21.43 35.93 -66.58
CA ARG A 7 -20.27 35.25 -65.97
C ARG A 7 -19.96 33.96 -66.73
N SER A 8 -18.67 33.65 -66.88
CA SER A 8 -18.24 32.42 -67.56
C SER A 8 -18.60 31.19 -66.72
N LYS A 9 -18.84 30.04 -67.38
CA LYS A 9 -19.12 28.76 -66.70
C LYS A 9 -17.99 28.33 -65.75
N SER A 10 -16.76 28.79 -65.98
CA SER A 10 -15.62 28.54 -65.08
C SER A 10 -15.69 29.38 -63.80
N SER A 11 -16.11 30.65 -63.89
CA SER A 11 -16.34 31.51 -62.72
C SER A 11 -17.44 30.95 -61.82
N LEU A 12 -18.55 30.47 -62.40
CA LEU A 12 -19.64 29.88 -61.61
C LEU A 12 -19.23 28.57 -60.92
N ARG A 13 -18.31 27.80 -61.50
CA ARG A 13 -17.76 26.58 -60.88
C ARG A 13 -16.77 26.90 -59.75
N ALA A 14 -15.99 27.97 -59.90
CA ALA A 14 -15.09 28.43 -58.85
C ALA A 14 -15.88 28.97 -57.65
N ASP A 15 -16.88 29.82 -57.89
CA ASP A 15 -17.77 30.35 -56.85
C ASP A 15 -18.51 29.23 -56.11
N ALA A 16 -18.93 28.16 -56.82
CA ALA A 16 -19.57 27.00 -56.20
C ALA A 16 -18.61 26.16 -55.35
N ALA A 17 -17.37 25.95 -55.81
CA ALA A 17 -16.35 25.23 -55.06
C ALA A 17 -15.90 25.99 -53.80
N GLU A 18 -15.81 27.32 -53.88
CA GLU A 18 -15.51 28.17 -52.73
C GLU A 18 -16.65 28.16 -51.69
N ALA A 19 -17.90 28.17 -52.13
CA ALA A 19 -19.06 28.03 -51.25
C ALA A 19 -19.10 26.66 -50.55
N GLU A 20 -18.74 25.59 -51.26
CA GLU A 20 -18.66 24.24 -50.69
C GLU A 20 -17.52 24.10 -49.66
N LEU A 21 -16.36 24.71 -49.95
CA LEU A 21 -15.24 24.81 -49.00
C LEU A 21 -15.59 25.63 -47.75
N ALA A 22 -16.37 26.70 -47.90
CA ALA A 22 -16.84 27.50 -46.77
C ALA A 22 -17.80 26.70 -45.87
N MET A 23 -18.76 25.98 -46.45
CA MET A 23 -19.65 25.09 -45.68
C MET A 23 -18.90 23.96 -44.97
N LEU A 24 -17.87 23.38 -45.60
CA LEU A 24 -17.05 22.34 -44.99
C LEU A 24 -16.21 22.87 -43.81
N ARG A 25 -15.68 24.10 -43.92
CA ARG A 25 -14.97 24.77 -42.82
C ARG A 25 -15.88 25.10 -41.64
N GLU A 26 -17.09 25.56 -41.92
CA GLU A 26 -18.09 25.84 -40.88
C GLU A 26 -18.54 24.55 -40.18
N LYS A 27 -18.76 23.46 -40.92
CA LYS A 27 -19.02 22.12 -40.34
C LYS A 27 -17.86 21.60 -39.49
N LEU A 28 -16.61 21.86 -39.90
CA LEU A 28 -15.42 21.50 -39.12
C LEU A 28 -15.31 22.30 -37.81
N GLN A 29 -15.62 23.61 -37.84
CA GLN A 29 -15.67 24.43 -36.64
C GLN A 29 -16.83 24.05 -35.72
N ALA A 30 -18.00 23.71 -36.26
CA ALA A 30 -19.13 23.21 -35.49
C ALA A 30 -18.82 21.87 -34.79
N MET A 31 -18.12 20.94 -35.47
CA MET A 31 -17.65 19.69 -34.85
C MET A 31 -16.60 19.90 -33.76
N GLN A 32 -15.77 20.94 -33.87
CA GLN A 32 -14.80 21.31 -32.83
C GLN A 32 -15.49 21.91 -31.59
N PHE A 33 -16.59 22.65 -31.75
CA PHE A 33 -17.36 23.19 -30.62
C PHE A 33 -18.24 22.15 -29.92
N THR A 34 -18.78 21.15 -30.64
CA THR A 34 -19.54 20.05 -30.01
C THR A 34 -18.64 19.12 -29.20
N ASN A 35 -17.36 18.98 -29.56
CA ASN A 35 -16.38 18.23 -28.78
C ASN A 35 -15.84 19.00 -27.57
N ALA A 36 -15.99 20.33 -27.51
CA ALA A 36 -15.54 21.13 -26.37
C ALA A 36 -16.52 21.13 -25.18
N SER A 37 -17.79 20.74 -25.39
CA SER A 37 -18.82 20.73 -24.35
C SER A 37 -19.21 19.33 -23.84
N ALA A 38 -18.64 18.26 -24.41
CA ALA A 38 -19.00 16.87 -24.10
C ALA A 38 -17.84 16.01 -23.55
N THR A 39 -16.67 16.58 -23.27
CA THR A 39 -15.55 15.84 -22.68
C THR A 39 -14.77 16.69 -21.68
N GLN A 40 -15.25 16.75 -20.44
CA GLN A 40 -14.34 16.72 -19.30
C GLN A 40 -14.30 15.28 -18.80
N SER A 41 -13.08 14.83 -18.50
CA SER A 41 -12.67 13.51 -17.99
C SER A 41 -12.87 12.30 -18.90
N THR A 42 -11.93 12.11 -19.83
CA THR A 42 -10.99 10.97 -19.85
C THR A 42 -9.86 11.27 -20.83
N GLU A 43 -8.94 12.15 -20.43
CA GLU A 43 -7.60 12.13 -21.02
C GLU A 43 -6.87 10.90 -20.46
N THR A 44 -6.92 9.80 -21.19
CA THR A 44 -5.78 8.88 -21.22
C THR A 44 -4.59 9.68 -21.71
N THR A 45 -3.77 10.17 -20.79
CA THR A 45 -2.47 10.76 -21.09
C THR A 45 -1.63 9.68 -21.77
N ALA A 46 -1.63 9.67 -23.09
CA ALA A 46 -0.67 8.88 -23.85
C ALA A 46 0.73 9.37 -23.44
N ARG A 47 1.46 8.55 -22.68
CA ARG A 47 2.84 8.82 -22.28
C ARG A 47 3.63 9.35 -23.49
N PRO A 48 4.41 10.43 -23.34
CA PRO A 48 5.23 10.92 -24.43
C PRO A 48 6.15 9.79 -24.92
N LYS A 49 6.16 9.55 -26.24
CA LYS A 49 6.98 8.51 -26.85
C LYS A 49 8.43 8.69 -26.42
N SER A 50 9.06 7.60 -25.97
CA SER A 50 10.47 7.64 -25.58
C SER A 50 11.35 8.05 -26.78
N ALA A 51 12.48 8.69 -26.52
CA ALA A 51 13.42 9.13 -27.57
C ALA A 51 13.92 7.99 -28.47
N SER A 52 13.84 6.73 -28.06
CA SER A 52 14.11 5.58 -28.93
C SER A 52 12.93 5.20 -29.82
N SER A 53 11.68 5.36 -29.35
CA SER A 53 10.48 5.14 -30.17
C SER A 53 10.40 6.18 -31.28
N ILE A 54 10.73 7.43 -30.99
CA ILE A 54 10.81 8.50 -32.00
C ILE A 54 11.88 8.17 -33.07
N ARG A 55 13.03 7.64 -32.64
CA ARG A 55 14.10 7.21 -33.57
C ARG A 55 13.71 5.99 -34.40
N ALA A 56 12.97 5.04 -33.83
CA ALA A 56 12.47 3.88 -34.56
C ALA A 56 11.45 4.29 -35.63
N ASP A 57 10.48 5.16 -35.29
CA ASP A 57 9.48 5.68 -36.24
C ASP A 57 10.16 6.43 -37.40
N ALA A 58 11.20 7.22 -37.11
CA ALA A 58 11.97 7.93 -38.13
C ALA A 58 12.76 6.97 -39.04
N ALA A 59 13.38 5.93 -38.47
CA ALA A 59 14.10 4.91 -39.22
C ALA A 59 13.15 4.10 -40.12
N GLU A 60 11.97 3.71 -39.63
CA GLU A 60 10.94 3.00 -40.41
C GLU A 60 10.46 3.82 -41.61
N ALA A 61 10.20 5.11 -41.41
CA ALA A 61 9.80 6.02 -42.47
C ALA A 61 10.90 6.16 -43.56
N GLU A 62 12.17 6.19 -43.15
CA GLU A 62 13.29 6.27 -44.08
C GLU A 62 13.53 4.94 -44.83
N LEU A 63 13.34 3.80 -44.16
CA LEU A 63 13.39 2.48 -44.78
C LEU A 63 12.32 2.33 -45.88
N ALA A 64 11.09 2.79 -45.60
CA ALA A 64 9.98 2.79 -46.55
C ALA A 64 10.29 3.65 -47.79
N ARG A 65 10.92 4.81 -47.59
CA ARG A 65 11.39 5.68 -48.70
C ARG A 65 12.45 4.98 -49.55
N LEU A 66 13.46 4.36 -48.93
CA LEU A 66 14.53 3.66 -49.64
C LEU A 66 14.01 2.45 -50.42
N ARG A 67 13.09 1.65 -49.85
CA ARG A 67 12.43 0.54 -50.56
C ARG A 67 11.67 1.01 -51.80
N THR A 68 10.96 2.14 -51.68
CA THR A 68 10.23 2.74 -52.81
C THR A 68 11.19 3.24 -53.90
N GLN A 69 12.30 3.87 -53.52
CA GLN A 69 13.35 4.28 -54.47
C GLN A 69 14.00 3.09 -55.18
N MET A 70 14.26 1.99 -54.47
CA MET A 70 14.78 0.74 -55.03
C MET A 70 13.82 0.15 -56.07
N GLN A 71 12.52 0.06 -55.75
CA GLN A 71 11.49 -0.43 -56.69
C GLN A 71 11.38 0.46 -57.93
N ALA A 72 11.44 1.79 -57.77
CA ALA A 72 11.43 2.73 -58.88
C ALA A 72 12.69 2.62 -59.76
N ARG A 73 13.87 2.40 -59.16
CA ARG A 73 15.13 2.19 -59.90
C ARG A 73 15.18 0.82 -60.60
N HIS A 74 14.61 -0.23 -60.00
CA HIS A 74 14.41 -1.52 -60.68
C HIS A 74 13.51 -1.38 -61.91
N LYS A 75 12.40 -0.64 -61.82
CA LYS A 75 11.55 -0.30 -62.98
C LYS A 75 12.32 0.48 -64.05
N LYS A 76 13.17 1.44 -63.67
CA LYS A 76 14.07 2.16 -64.61
C LYS A 76 15.11 1.25 -65.24
N LYS A 77 15.67 0.27 -64.51
CA LYS A 77 16.61 -0.74 -65.04
C LYS A 77 15.91 -1.69 -66.01
N PHE A 78 14.65 -2.06 -65.75
CA PHE A 78 13.78 -2.82 -66.65
C PHE A 78 13.44 -2.03 -67.93
N LEU A 79 13.15 -0.73 -67.82
CA LEU A 79 12.98 0.17 -68.97
C LEU A 79 14.28 0.40 -69.77
N LYS A 80 15.45 0.42 -69.10
CA LYS A 80 16.75 0.46 -69.78
C LYS A 80 17.10 -0.87 -70.45
N PHE A 81 16.73 -2.00 -69.83
CA PHE A 81 16.84 -3.33 -70.44
C PHE A 81 16.00 -3.39 -71.71
N SER A 82 14.74 -2.91 -71.70
CA SER A 82 13.91 -2.78 -72.91
C SER A 82 14.52 -1.81 -73.94
N CYS A 83 15.20 -0.74 -73.52
CA CYS A 83 15.94 0.13 -74.44
C CYS A 83 17.12 -0.58 -75.12
N LYS A 84 17.79 -1.52 -74.42
CA LYS A 84 18.89 -2.35 -74.94
C LYS A 84 18.45 -3.41 -75.98
N ILE A 85 17.17 -3.78 -75.98
CA ILE A 85 16.53 -4.67 -76.99
C ILE A 85 15.96 -3.88 -78.17
N GLY A 86 16.29 -2.59 -78.31
CA GLY A 86 15.95 -1.75 -79.47
C GLY A 86 14.69 -0.89 -79.34
N TRP A 87 14.22 -0.60 -78.11
CA TRP A 87 13.01 0.21 -77.88
C TRP A 87 13.25 1.60 -77.26
N CYS A 88 14.44 2.20 -77.37
CA CYS A 88 14.56 3.65 -77.11
C CYS A 88 15.73 4.34 -77.86
N THR A 89 15.54 5.62 -78.20
CA THR A 89 16.39 6.40 -79.13
C THR A 89 17.25 7.46 -78.43
N HIS A 90 17.77 7.20 -77.22
CA HIS A 90 18.59 8.19 -76.50
C HIS A 90 20.02 7.70 -76.31
N GLU A 91 20.95 8.31 -77.04
CA GLU A 91 22.40 8.11 -76.92
C GLU A 91 22.92 8.84 -75.67
N GLY A 92 23.35 8.09 -74.66
CA GLY A 92 23.96 8.62 -73.44
C GLY A 92 24.36 7.51 -72.47
N ALA A 93 25.64 7.45 -72.13
CA ALA A 93 26.30 6.38 -71.37
C ALA A 93 25.59 6.01 -70.06
N CYS A 94 25.45 4.69 -69.81
CA CYS A 94 24.62 4.13 -68.76
C CYS A 94 25.37 3.49 -67.57
N ASP A 95 26.65 3.81 -67.37
CA ASP A 95 27.53 3.11 -66.42
C ASP A 95 27.45 3.62 -64.96
N SER A 96 26.85 4.79 -64.71
CA SER A 96 26.77 5.39 -63.37
C SER A 96 25.70 4.79 -62.44
N VAL A 97 24.91 3.82 -62.89
CA VAL A 97 23.71 3.35 -62.18
C VAL A 97 23.99 2.16 -61.25
N ASP A 98 25.03 1.36 -61.52
CA ASP A 98 25.32 0.14 -60.75
C ASP A 98 26.07 0.40 -59.43
N ALA A 99 27.06 1.32 -59.42
CA ALA A 99 27.74 1.73 -58.18
C ALA A 99 26.77 2.40 -57.18
N ASP A 100 25.85 3.19 -57.72
CA ASP A 100 24.77 3.88 -57.01
C ASP A 100 23.74 2.91 -56.39
N LEU A 101 23.43 1.82 -57.11
CA LEU A 101 22.52 0.78 -56.66
C LEU A 101 23.12 -0.04 -55.51
N ASP A 102 24.41 -0.37 -55.60
CA ASP A 102 25.11 -1.11 -54.54
C ASP A 102 25.33 -0.26 -53.29
N HIS A 103 25.54 1.05 -53.43
CA HIS A 103 25.51 1.98 -52.30
C HIS A 103 24.14 1.99 -51.61
N LEU A 104 23.04 2.01 -52.37
CA LEU A 104 21.68 1.98 -51.84
C LEU A 104 21.37 0.67 -51.10
N LYS A 105 21.83 -0.48 -51.62
CA LYS A 105 21.69 -1.78 -50.94
C LYS A 105 22.43 -1.81 -49.60
N ARG A 106 23.68 -1.34 -49.56
CA ARG A 106 24.47 -1.28 -48.30
C ARG A 106 23.83 -0.38 -47.25
N ARG A 107 23.24 0.75 -47.66
CA ARG A 107 22.49 1.64 -46.75
C ARG A 107 21.21 0.98 -46.24
N LEU A 108 20.48 0.27 -47.10
CA LEU A 108 19.27 -0.46 -46.71
C LEU A 108 19.59 -1.52 -45.64
N THR A 109 20.62 -2.35 -45.89
CA THR A 109 21.03 -3.40 -44.94
C THR A 109 21.54 -2.83 -43.61
N ALA A 110 22.23 -1.68 -43.64
CA ALA A 110 22.69 -1.01 -42.41
C ALA A 110 21.53 -0.49 -41.57
N MET A 111 20.53 0.14 -42.20
CA MET A 111 19.31 0.59 -41.51
C MET A 111 18.43 -0.57 -41.02
N GLU A 112 18.33 -1.65 -41.79
CA GLU A 112 17.62 -2.87 -41.36
C GLU A 112 18.27 -3.43 -40.08
N HIS A 113 19.60 -3.48 -40.01
CA HIS A 113 20.31 -3.89 -38.80
C HIS A 113 20.12 -2.91 -37.64
N GLU A 114 20.15 -1.60 -37.86
CA GLU A 114 19.88 -0.60 -36.81
C GLU A 114 18.45 -0.73 -36.25
N MET A 115 17.47 -1.00 -37.11
CA MET A 115 16.08 -1.25 -36.68
C MET A 115 15.96 -2.52 -35.84
N GLU A 116 16.60 -3.63 -36.24
CA GLU A 116 16.62 -4.86 -35.45
C GLU A 116 17.22 -4.63 -34.05
N GLN A 117 18.32 -3.88 -33.97
CA GLN A 117 18.92 -3.52 -32.68
C GLN A 117 17.96 -2.67 -31.84
N LEU A 118 17.31 -1.66 -32.44
CA LEU A 118 16.33 -0.82 -31.74
C LEU A 118 15.12 -1.61 -31.23
N GLN A 119 14.62 -2.57 -32.02
CA GLN A 119 13.54 -3.47 -31.62
C GLN A 119 13.97 -4.34 -30.44
N ARG A 120 15.17 -4.92 -30.49
CA ARG A 120 15.73 -5.70 -29.38
C ARG A 120 15.93 -4.88 -28.10
N PHE A 121 16.41 -3.64 -28.22
CA PHE A 121 16.52 -2.72 -27.07
C PHE A 121 15.15 -2.31 -26.50
N SER A 122 14.11 -2.24 -27.34
CA SER A 122 12.73 -2.00 -26.92
C SER A 122 12.18 -3.19 -26.12
N GLU A 123 12.38 -4.42 -26.60
CA GLU A 123 11.95 -5.64 -25.92
C GLU A 123 12.58 -5.78 -24.53
N ILE A 124 13.90 -5.61 -24.43
CA ILE A 124 14.64 -5.66 -23.16
C ILE A 124 14.10 -4.61 -22.18
N ARG A 125 13.81 -3.40 -22.66
CA ARG A 125 13.25 -2.34 -21.80
C ARG A 125 11.85 -2.66 -21.32
N ASN A 126 10.97 -3.14 -22.19
CA ASN A 126 9.60 -3.52 -21.81
C ASN A 126 9.59 -4.70 -20.83
N GLU A 127 10.55 -5.62 -20.95
CA GLU A 127 10.74 -6.70 -19.96
C GLU A 127 11.26 -6.15 -18.62
N MET A 128 12.24 -5.25 -18.65
CA MET A 128 12.78 -4.57 -17.47
C MET A 128 11.69 -3.79 -16.74
N GLU A 129 10.88 -3.00 -17.45
CA GLU A 129 9.76 -2.24 -16.87
C GLU A 129 8.72 -3.16 -16.22
N ARG A 130 8.37 -4.29 -16.86
CA ARG A 130 7.48 -5.29 -16.28
C ARG A 130 8.06 -5.90 -14.99
N LYS A 131 9.36 -6.22 -14.98
CA LYS A 131 10.03 -6.75 -13.78
C LYS A 131 10.09 -5.71 -12.67
N ILE A 132 10.42 -4.46 -12.99
CA ILE A 132 10.43 -3.36 -12.01
C ILE A 132 9.04 -3.16 -11.41
N ALA A 133 7.98 -3.12 -12.23
CA ALA A 133 6.60 -2.98 -11.74
C ALA A 133 6.19 -4.14 -10.83
N LYS A 134 6.61 -5.38 -11.16
CA LYS A 134 6.36 -6.55 -10.33
C LYS A 134 7.08 -6.47 -8.98
N VAL A 135 8.37 -6.10 -9.00
CA VAL A 135 9.18 -5.89 -7.79
C VAL A 135 8.61 -4.76 -6.95
N GLU A 136 8.18 -3.66 -7.56
CA GLU A 136 7.54 -2.54 -6.85
C GLU A 136 6.23 -2.98 -6.18
N LYS A 137 5.39 -3.76 -6.87
CA LYS A 137 4.16 -4.32 -6.29
C LYS A 137 4.46 -5.26 -5.12
N GLU A 138 5.50 -6.10 -5.22
CA GLU A 138 5.93 -6.99 -4.13
C GLU A 138 6.49 -6.22 -2.93
N ILE A 139 7.35 -5.22 -3.16
CA ILE A 139 7.89 -4.33 -2.13
C ILE A 139 6.73 -3.60 -1.46
N ARG A 140 5.82 -3.00 -2.21
CA ARG A 140 4.67 -2.26 -1.65
C ARG A 140 3.75 -3.18 -0.84
N ARG A 141 3.51 -4.41 -1.30
CA ARG A 141 2.72 -5.40 -0.55
C ARG A 141 3.41 -5.81 0.75
N LYS A 142 4.71 -6.13 0.70
CA LYS A 142 5.49 -6.46 1.90
C LYS A 142 5.51 -5.24 2.84
N TYR A 143 6.12 -4.12 2.44
CA TYR A 143 6.26 -2.93 3.29
C TYR A 143 4.96 -2.24 3.72
N GLY A 144 3.87 -2.38 2.95
CA GLY A 144 2.54 -1.86 3.31
C GLY A 144 1.90 -2.66 4.45
N SER A 145 2.08 -3.99 4.47
CA SER A 145 1.66 -4.85 5.60
C SER A 145 2.51 -4.59 6.84
N LEU A 146 3.81 -4.34 6.66
CA LEU A 146 4.79 -4.17 7.74
C LEU A 146 4.65 -2.87 8.53
N ASN A 147 3.92 -1.90 8.00
CA ASN A 147 3.61 -0.66 8.69
C ASN A 147 2.10 -0.52 8.90
N ALA A 148 1.33 -1.61 8.91
CA ALA A 148 -0.09 -1.55 9.23
C ALA A 148 -0.33 -1.99 10.68
N LEU A 149 -1.16 -1.23 11.41
CA LEU A 149 -1.62 -1.59 12.75
C LEU A 149 -3.15 -1.65 12.76
N GLU A 150 -3.69 -2.71 13.34
CA GLU A 150 -5.10 -2.82 13.65
C GLU A 150 -5.33 -2.88 15.13
N LEU A 151 -6.06 -1.90 15.64
CA LEU A 151 -6.38 -1.76 17.05
C LEU A 151 -7.89 -1.86 17.22
N VAL A 152 -8.36 -2.86 17.97
CA VAL A 152 -9.77 -2.96 18.35
C VAL A 152 -9.91 -2.72 19.84
N ILE A 153 -10.78 -1.79 20.19
CA ILE A 153 -11.07 -1.45 21.59
C ILE A 153 -12.41 -2.07 21.96
N VAL A 154 -12.41 -2.92 22.98
CA VAL A 154 -13.58 -3.57 23.55
C VAL A 154 -13.82 -2.92 24.90
N MET A 155 -14.89 -2.14 25.02
CA MET A 155 -15.11 -1.28 26.18
C MET A 155 -16.44 -1.59 26.85
N ASP A 156 -16.37 -1.75 28.15
CA ASP A 156 -17.53 -1.78 29.02
C ASP A 156 -18.25 -0.42 28.98
N CYS A 157 -19.54 -0.46 28.61
CA CYS A 157 -20.42 0.69 28.53
C CYS A 157 -21.66 0.55 29.42
N THR A 158 -21.53 -0.18 30.53
CA THR A 158 -22.53 -0.31 31.59
C THR A 158 -22.59 0.95 32.44
N ASN A 159 -23.56 1.04 33.35
CA ASN A 159 -23.76 2.26 34.14
C ASN A 159 -22.59 2.59 35.09
N SER A 160 -21.87 1.60 35.62
CA SER A 160 -20.70 1.81 36.49
C SER A 160 -19.55 2.52 35.77
N MET A 161 -19.46 2.35 34.45
CA MET A 161 -18.47 2.96 33.59
C MET A 161 -18.77 4.42 33.20
N SER A 162 -19.81 5.05 33.76
CA SER A 162 -20.24 6.41 33.38
C SER A 162 -19.18 7.50 33.51
N SER A 163 -18.33 7.45 34.55
CA SER A 163 -17.20 8.39 34.69
C SER A 163 -16.06 8.09 33.72
N TRP A 164 -15.93 6.83 33.30
CA TRP A 164 -14.84 6.33 32.49
C TRP A 164 -15.09 6.47 31.00
N ILE A 165 -16.35 6.41 30.56
CA ILE A 165 -16.69 6.52 29.14
C ILE A 165 -16.23 7.84 28.55
N LEU A 166 -16.40 8.95 29.26
CA LEU A 166 -15.93 10.28 28.84
C LEU A 166 -14.40 10.34 28.72
N LEU A 167 -13.70 9.75 29.67
CA LEU A 167 -12.23 9.69 29.69
C LEU A 167 -11.69 8.80 28.57
N ALA A 168 -12.33 7.66 28.33
CA ALA A 168 -11.98 6.76 27.25
C ALA A 168 -12.15 7.44 25.88
N LYS A 169 -13.18 8.28 25.67
CA LYS A 169 -13.32 9.04 24.41
C LYS A 169 -12.09 9.91 24.14
N SER A 170 -11.69 10.69 25.14
CA SER A 170 -10.54 11.60 25.05
C SER A 170 -9.21 10.86 24.89
N ALA A 171 -9.06 9.72 25.56
CA ALA A 171 -7.86 8.91 25.45
C ALA A 171 -7.73 8.26 24.07
N ILE A 172 -8.80 7.69 23.53
CA ILE A 172 -8.79 7.02 22.21
C ILE A 172 -8.48 8.01 21.10
N LEU A 173 -9.06 9.21 21.19
CA LEU A 173 -8.68 10.35 20.37
C LEU A 173 -7.18 10.66 20.45
N SER A 174 -6.62 10.69 21.66
CA SER A 174 -5.20 10.96 21.88
C SER A 174 -4.31 9.84 21.33
N ILE A 175 -4.71 8.58 21.47
CA ILE A 175 -4.01 7.41 20.94
C ILE A 175 -3.97 7.48 19.41
N ILE A 176 -5.10 7.78 18.76
CA ILE A 176 -5.16 7.96 17.30
C ILE A 176 -4.12 8.98 16.85
N ASN A 177 -4.09 10.14 17.53
CA ASN A 177 -3.16 11.22 17.19
C ASN A 177 -1.71 10.83 17.47
N ASN A 178 -1.41 10.24 18.63
CA ASN A 178 -0.04 9.88 19.02
C ASN A 178 0.54 8.81 18.11
N VAL A 179 -0.22 7.75 17.78
CA VAL A 179 0.26 6.69 16.89
C VAL A 179 0.49 7.25 15.47
N GLN A 180 -0.36 8.17 14.99
CA GLN A 180 -0.12 8.87 13.72
C GLN A 180 1.13 9.76 13.76
N LEU A 181 1.43 10.42 14.88
CA LEU A 181 2.62 11.25 15.06
C LEU A 181 3.91 10.41 15.13
N ASP A 182 3.91 9.33 15.92
CA ASP A 182 5.06 8.46 16.11
C ASP A 182 5.35 7.62 14.85
N HIS A 183 4.31 7.30 14.09
CA HIS A 183 4.37 6.47 12.90
C HIS A 183 3.61 7.07 11.71
N PRO A 184 4.09 8.19 11.13
CA PRO A 184 3.37 8.94 10.09
C PRO A 184 3.22 8.19 8.75
N ARG A 185 3.92 7.07 8.59
CA ARG A 185 3.78 6.19 7.42
C ARG A 185 3.01 4.91 7.72
N ALA A 186 2.50 4.75 8.95
CA ALA A 186 1.74 3.57 9.32
C ALA A 186 0.28 3.68 8.88
N ASN A 187 -0.24 2.60 8.30
CA ASN A 187 -1.66 2.47 8.00
C ASN A 187 -2.39 1.92 9.23
N ILE A 188 -3.09 2.79 9.95
CA ILE A 188 -3.74 2.42 11.22
C ILE A 188 -5.24 2.27 10.96
N ARG A 189 -5.81 1.12 11.30
CA ARG A 189 -7.26 0.91 11.30
C ARG A 189 -7.74 0.62 12.71
N ILE A 190 -8.84 1.26 13.08
CA ILE A 190 -9.38 1.19 14.43
C ILE A 190 -10.80 0.68 14.40
N GLY A 191 -11.07 -0.30 15.25
CA GLY A 191 -12.40 -0.83 15.51
C GLY A 191 -12.78 -0.56 16.96
N PHE A 192 -14.08 -0.55 17.23
CA PHE A 192 -14.61 -0.36 18.57
C PHE A 192 -15.79 -1.30 18.81
N VAL A 193 -15.84 -1.90 20.00
CA VAL A 193 -16.97 -2.68 20.50
C VAL A 193 -17.37 -2.11 21.85
N ALA A 194 -18.58 -1.58 21.94
CA ALA A 194 -19.23 -1.25 23.21
C ALA A 194 -20.05 -2.47 23.62
N TYR A 195 -19.73 -3.06 24.76
CA TYR A 195 -20.51 -4.16 25.34
C TYR A 195 -21.16 -3.74 26.66
N ARG A 196 -22.25 -4.43 27.02
CA ARG A 196 -22.92 -4.40 28.33
C ARG A 196 -23.39 -5.81 28.68
N ASP A 197 -24.54 -5.96 29.33
CA ASP A 197 -25.07 -7.22 29.81
C ASP A 197 -26.18 -7.79 28.91
N PHE A 198 -26.57 -9.03 29.17
CA PHE A 198 -27.60 -9.79 28.48
C PHE A 198 -28.96 -9.09 28.47
N CYS A 199 -29.32 -8.34 29.52
CA CYS A 199 -30.61 -7.65 29.60
C CYS A 199 -30.69 -6.37 28.76
N ASP A 200 -29.58 -5.87 28.21
CA ASP A 200 -29.54 -4.60 27.45
C ASP A 200 -30.05 -4.71 26.00
N GLY A 201 -30.63 -5.86 25.64
CA GLY A 201 -31.33 -6.08 24.39
C GLY A 201 -30.49 -5.70 23.16
N ALA A 202 -31.05 -4.89 22.27
CA ALA A 202 -30.38 -4.48 21.03
C ALA A 202 -29.12 -3.62 21.24
N LYS A 203 -28.93 -3.05 22.45
CA LYS A 203 -27.76 -2.23 22.76
C LYS A 203 -26.72 -2.97 23.62
N ARG A 204 -26.96 -4.24 23.94
CA ARG A 204 -25.96 -5.13 24.56
C ARG A 204 -24.62 -5.06 23.84
N LEU A 205 -24.63 -5.10 22.50
CA LEU A 205 -23.44 -4.92 21.67
C LEU A 205 -23.66 -3.80 20.65
N GLN A 206 -22.76 -2.83 20.60
CA GLN A 206 -22.68 -1.85 19.52
C GLN A 206 -21.27 -1.85 18.96
N THR A 207 -21.12 -1.98 17.65
CA THR A 207 -19.81 -2.16 17.02
C THR A 207 -19.54 -1.14 15.93
N GLN A 208 -18.34 -0.59 15.91
CA GLN A 208 -17.74 0.09 14.77
C GLN A 208 -16.65 -0.81 14.20
N THR A 209 -16.82 -1.26 12.96
CA THR A 209 -15.82 -2.09 12.28
C THR A 209 -14.52 -1.31 12.02
N LEU A 210 -13.43 -2.05 11.81
CA LEU A 210 -12.10 -1.53 11.51
C LEU A 210 -12.14 -0.54 10.34
N THR A 211 -11.69 0.69 10.59
CA THR A 211 -11.59 1.75 9.58
C THR A 211 -10.35 2.62 9.82
N SER A 212 -9.79 3.18 8.74
CA SER A 212 -8.75 4.20 8.82
C SER A 212 -9.31 5.61 9.02
N ASP A 213 -10.64 5.79 8.91
CA ASP A 213 -11.28 7.08 9.17
C ASP A 213 -11.48 7.30 10.67
N ALA A 214 -10.55 8.05 11.25
CA ALA A 214 -10.60 8.46 12.64
C ALA A 214 -11.93 9.16 13.01
N LYS A 215 -12.50 9.99 12.12
CA LYS A 215 -13.73 10.74 12.42
C LYS A 215 -14.92 9.82 12.60
N VAL A 216 -15.01 8.74 11.82
CA VAL A 216 -16.08 7.73 11.98
C VAL A 216 -16.00 7.09 13.36
N VAL A 217 -14.80 6.68 13.78
CA VAL A 217 -14.58 6.11 15.12
C VAL A 217 -14.90 7.12 16.22
N GLN A 218 -14.48 8.37 16.05
CA GLN A 218 -14.77 9.45 17.00
C GLN A 218 -16.25 9.74 17.15
N ASN A 219 -16.98 9.80 16.05
CA ASN A 219 -18.44 10.02 16.06
C ASN A 219 -19.16 8.85 16.73
N PHE A 220 -18.75 7.61 16.41
CA PHE A 220 -19.29 6.42 17.05
C PHE A 220 -19.08 6.48 18.57
N ILE A 221 -17.85 6.69 19.03
CA ILE A 221 -17.51 6.79 20.45
C ILE A 221 -18.27 7.95 21.11
N SER A 222 -18.37 9.10 20.45
CA SER A 222 -19.10 10.28 20.94
C SER A 222 -20.59 9.97 21.16
N SER A 223 -21.18 9.12 20.32
CA SER A 223 -22.59 8.71 20.46
C SER A 223 -22.85 7.72 21.61
N LEU A 224 -21.82 7.04 22.12
CA LEU A 224 -21.98 6.06 23.18
C LEU A 224 -22.30 6.72 24.52
N THR A 225 -23.21 6.09 25.24
CA THR A 225 -23.55 6.41 26.63
C THR A 225 -23.42 5.16 27.48
N ALA A 226 -22.96 5.36 28.70
CA ALA A 226 -22.92 4.34 29.74
C ALA A 226 -24.34 4.21 30.31
N PHE A 227 -24.90 3.00 30.27
CA PHE A 227 -26.20 2.68 30.84
C PHE A 227 -26.33 1.15 30.91
N GLY A 228 -27.36 0.66 31.59
CA GLY A 228 -27.61 -0.78 31.60
C GLY A 228 -26.65 -1.52 32.51
N GLY A 229 -26.31 -2.74 32.11
CA GLY A 229 -25.80 -3.78 32.99
C GLY A 229 -26.96 -4.59 33.58
N GLY A 230 -26.68 -5.41 34.59
CA GLY A 230 -27.72 -6.16 35.30
C GLY A 230 -27.24 -6.53 36.68
N ASP A 231 -26.56 -7.66 36.78
CA ASP A 231 -25.81 -8.07 37.96
C ASP A 231 -24.37 -7.54 37.91
N GLY A 232 -23.49 -8.11 38.73
CA GLY A 232 -22.11 -7.65 38.85
C GLY A 232 -21.23 -8.01 37.65
N PRO A 233 -21.24 -9.26 37.15
CA PRO A 233 -20.51 -9.64 35.95
C PRO A 233 -21.19 -9.16 34.65
N GLU A 234 -20.41 -9.10 33.56
CA GLU A 234 -20.86 -8.53 32.28
C GLU A 234 -20.56 -9.44 31.08
N ASP A 235 -21.16 -9.17 29.90
CA ASP A 235 -20.99 -9.98 28.68
C ASP A 235 -19.70 -9.65 27.89
N ILE A 236 -18.56 -9.72 28.57
CA ILE A 236 -17.23 -9.65 27.96
C ILE A 236 -17.05 -10.67 26.82
N PRO A 237 -17.48 -11.95 26.93
CA PRO A 237 -17.26 -12.91 25.85
C PRO A 237 -18.01 -12.55 24.57
N GLY A 238 -19.21 -11.95 24.66
CA GLY A 238 -19.90 -11.37 23.51
C GLY A 238 -19.15 -10.20 22.89
N GLY A 239 -18.61 -9.30 23.71
CA GLY A 239 -17.75 -8.20 23.26
C GLY A 239 -16.50 -8.67 22.51
N ILE A 240 -15.80 -9.66 23.05
CA ILE A 240 -14.61 -10.26 22.42
C ILE A 240 -14.98 -11.02 21.14
N ALA A 241 -16.12 -11.71 21.10
CA ALA A 241 -16.57 -12.39 19.89
C ALA A 241 -16.82 -11.40 18.75
N ALA A 242 -17.47 -10.27 19.04
CA ALA A 242 -17.70 -9.21 18.08
C ALA A 242 -16.38 -8.60 17.57
N ALA A 243 -15.39 -8.40 18.45
CA ALA A 243 -14.06 -7.95 18.05
C ALA A 243 -13.36 -8.96 17.14
N LEU A 244 -13.40 -10.24 17.48
CA LEU A 244 -12.75 -11.30 16.70
C LEU A 244 -13.40 -11.51 15.32
N ALA A 245 -14.68 -11.17 15.16
CA ALA A 245 -15.39 -11.23 13.88
C ALA A 245 -14.95 -10.12 12.90
N MET A 246 -14.24 -9.08 13.37
CA MET A 246 -13.78 -8.00 12.50
C MET A 246 -12.71 -8.47 11.49
N PRO A 247 -12.67 -7.89 10.28
CA PRO A 247 -11.79 -8.32 9.20
C PRO A 247 -10.37 -7.77 9.35
N PHE A 248 -9.60 -8.34 10.28
CA PHE A 248 -8.18 -8.03 10.45
C PHE A 248 -7.38 -8.40 9.19
N GLN A 249 -6.61 -7.45 8.66
CA GLN A 249 -5.74 -7.62 7.48
C GLN A 249 -4.27 -7.25 7.74
N ALA A 250 -3.97 -6.50 8.80
CA ALA A 250 -2.60 -6.10 9.13
C ALA A 250 -1.83 -7.25 9.79
N GLU A 251 -0.50 -7.16 9.81
CA GLU A 251 0.34 -8.10 10.55
C GLU A 251 0.37 -7.75 12.05
N ALA A 252 0.43 -6.45 12.39
CA ALA A 252 0.28 -5.99 13.76
C ALA A 252 -1.20 -5.85 14.12
N LYS A 253 -1.68 -6.69 15.05
CA LYS A 253 -3.07 -6.70 15.51
C LYS A 253 -3.08 -6.66 17.03
N ARG A 254 -3.91 -5.78 17.61
CA ARG A 254 -4.11 -5.70 19.06
C ARG A 254 -5.58 -5.53 19.41
N ILE A 255 -6.01 -6.26 20.42
CA ILE A 255 -7.30 -6.06 21.10
C ILE A 255 -7.02 -5.48 22.49
N VAL A 256 -7.71 -4.39 22.82
CA VAL A 256 -7.65 -3.75 24.14
C VAL A 256 -9.02 -3.86 24.80
N LEU A 257 -9.11 -4.61 25.89
CA LEU A 257 -10.30 -4.71 26.74
C LEU A 257 -10.24 -3.67 27.85
N VAL A 258 -11.33 -2.94 28.08
CA VAL A 258 -11.49 -2.01 29.20
C VAL A 258 -12.70 -2.47 30.02
N ALA A 259 -12.49 -2.75 31.31
CA ALA A 259 -13.52 -3.29 32.20
C ALA A 259 -13.29 -2.90 33.66
N ASP A 260 -14.37 -2.64 34.41
CA ASP A 260 -14.40 -2.54 35.88
C ASP A 260 -15.05 -3.77 36.55
N ALA A 261 -15.72 -4.63 35.76
CA ALA A 261 -16.37 -5.87 36.18
C ALA A 261 -15.79 -7.12 35.49
N PRO A 262 -15.92 -8.33 36.10
CA PRO A 262 -15.50 -9.57 35.48
C PRO A 262 -16.53 -10.08 34.46
N CYS A 263 -16.15 -11.07 33.65
CA CYS A 263 -17.11 -11.76 32.80
C CYS A 263 -17.94 -12.76 33.60
N HIS A 264 -19.16 -13.05 33.12
CA HIS A 264 -19.99 -14.11 33.70
C HIS A 264 -19.30 -15.47 33.82
N GLY A 265 -19.76 -16.21 34.82
CA GLY A 265 -19.37 -17.59 35.08
C GLY A 265 -18.49 -17.69 36.32
N SER A 266 -18.96 -18.47 37.28
CA SER A 266 -18.33 -18.71 38.60
C SER A 266 -16.85 -19.10 38.59
N LYS A 267 -16.28 -19.49 37.44
CA LYS A 267 -14.83 -19.71 37.28
C LYS A 267 -14.05 -18.40 37.37
N PHE A 268 -14.61 -17.28 36.91
CA PHE A 268 -13.88 -16.04 36.64
C PHE A 268 -13.96 -15.00 37.76
N HIS A 269 -14.89 -15.15 38.70
CA HIS A 269 -15.07 -14.24 39.83
C HIS A 269 -15.54 -14.98 41.08
N ASP A 270 -15.64 -14.26 42.20
CA ASP A 270 -16.24 -14.72 43.45
C ASP A 270 -17.60 -14.04 43.73
N MET A 271 -18.08 -13.21 42.78
CA MET A 271 -19.42 -12.62 42.78
C MET A 271 -20.47 -13.67 42.38
N ASN A 272 -21.77 -13.34 42.53
CA ASN A 272 -22.85 -14.20 42.06
C ASN A 272 -23.35 -13.73 40.69
N ASP A 273 -23.45 -14.66 39.75
CA ASP A 273 -24.23 -14.47 38.52
C ASP A 273 -25.74 -14.52 38.86
N ASP A 274 -26.54 -13.65 38.25
CA ASP A 274 -27.99 -13.73 38.33
C ASP A 274 -28.48 -15.04 37.68
N VAL A 275 -29.34 -15.75 38.39
CA VAL A 275 -29.98 -16.99 37.91
C VAL A 275 -30.80 -16.78 36.65
N HIS A 276 -31.28 -15.55 36.40
CA HIS A 276 -31.99 -15.18 35.19
C HIS A 276 -31.13 -15.30 33.93
N TYR A 277 -29.82 -15.12 34.02
CA TYR A 277 -28.90 -15.17 32.86
C TYR A 277 -28.30 -16.56 32.62
N ARG A 278 -28.71 -17.58 33.38
CA ARG A 278 -28.15 -18.94 33.31
C ARG A 278 -28.22 -19.55 31.91
N SER A 279 -29.21 -19.17 31.09
CA SER A 279 -29.33 -19.67 29.70
C SER A 279 -28.32 -18.98 28.78
N GLU A 280 -28.24 -17.66 28.88
CA GLU A 280 -27.38 -16.77 28.11
C GLU A 280 -25.90 -17.06 28.40
N ILE A 281 -25.54 -17.24 29.67
CA ILE A 281 -24.19 -17.63 30.10
C ILE A 281 -23.79 -18.97 29.46
N ARG A 282 -24.70 -19.94 29.39
CA ARG A 282 -24.42 -21.25 28.73
C ARG A 282 -24.24 -21.14 27.22
N GLN A 283 -24.89 -20.17 26.59
CA GLN A 283 -24.81 -19.92 25.15
C GLN A 283 -23.67 -18.96 24.78
N SER A 284 -23.14 -18.24 25.78
CA SER A 284 -22.09 -17.26 25.58
C SER A 284 -20.79 -17.95 25.11
N PRO A 285 -20.01 -17.31 24.22
CA PRO A 285 -18.74 -17.85 23.77
C PRO A 285 -17.80 -18.21 24.92
N ASP A 286 -17.03 -19.30 24.77
CA ASP A 286 -15.99 -19.66 25.74
C ASP A 286 -14.82 -18.67 25.65
N ILE A 287 -14.72 -17.77 26.63
CA ILE A 287 -13.65 -16.76 26.70
C ILE A 287 -12.25 -17.37 26.80
N CYS A 288 -12.09 -18.56 27.40
CA CYS A 288 -10.80 -19.26 27.41
C CYS A 288 -10.43 -19.71 25.99
N ALA A 289 -11.40 -20.23 25.23
CA ALA A 289 -11.19 -20.54 23.81
C ALA A 289 -10.90 -19.29 22.97
N GLN A 290 -11.53 -18.15 23.28
CA GLN A 290 -11.26 -16.88 22.62
C GLN A 290 -9.84 -16.38 22.90
N MET A 291 -9.31 -16.51 24.12
CA MET A 291 -7.91 -16.18 24.42
C MET A 291 -6.93 -17.03 23.61
N ARG A 292 -7.18 -18.34 23.55
CA ARG A 292 -6.37 -19.26 22.73
C ARG A 292 -6.46 -18.89 21.25
N GLU A 293 -7.63 -18.51 20.77
CA GLU A 293 -7.84 -18.11 19.38
C GLU A 293 -7.14 -16.79 19.03
N MET A 294 -7.19 -15.79 19.91
CA MET A 294 -6.42 -14.56 19.77
C MET A 294 -4.93 -14.84 19.62
N ALA A 295 -4.37 -15.65 20.53
CA ALA A 295 -2.96 -16.04 20.47
C ALA A 295 -2.63 -16.76 19.15
N ARG A 296 -3.47 -17.71 18.70
CA ARG A 296 -3.28 -18.42 17.42
C ARG A 296 -3.28 -17.49 16.22
N ARG A 297 -4.25 -16.55 16.16
CA ARG A 297 -4.38 -15.55 15.08
C ARG A 297 -3.32 -14.47 15.11
N GLY A 298 -2.44 -14.50 16.11
CA GLY A 298 -1.35 -13.58 16.26
C GLY A 298 -1.79 -12.19 16.73
N ILE A 299 -2.88 -12.11 17.49
CA ILE A 299 -3.43 -10.86 18.03
C ILE A 299 -2.88 -10.67 19.45
N ASP A 300 -2.21 -9.55 19.68
CA ASP A 300 -1.81 -9.15 21.03
C ASP A 300 -3.02 -8.72 21.84
N PHE A 301 -2.99 -8.95 23.15
CA PHE A 301 -4.12 -8.66 24.02
C PHE A 301 -3.69 -7.81 25.21
N THR A 302 -4.40 -6.71 25.44
CA THR A 302 -4.23 -5.86 26.61
C THR A 302 -5.56 -5.78 27.35
N ILE A 303 -5.55 -5.98 28.66
CA ILE A 303 -6.68 -5.62 29.51
C ILE A 303 -6.33 -4.43 30.39
N ILE A 304 -7.24 -3.47 30.43
CA ILE A 304 -7.19 -2.31 31.31
C ILE A 304 -8.25 -2.52 32.38
N GLU A 305 -7.75 -2.79 33.58
CA GLU A 305 -8.52 -3.07 34.77
C GLU A 305 -8.80 -1.75 35.48
N VAL A 306 -10.05 -1.29 35.36
CA VAL A 306 -10.51 -0.06 36.02
C VAL A 306 -10.70 -0.28 37.51
N TYR A 307 -11.08 -1.50 37.90
CA TYR A 307 -11.21 -1.92 39.29
C TYR A 307 -10.71 -3.38 39.47
N PRO A 308 -9.39 -3.59 39.59
CA PRO A 308 -8.75 -4.90 39.71
C PRO A 308 -9.28 -5.83 40.79
N PRO A 309 -9.77 -5.38 41.97
CA PRO A 309 -10.36 -6.30 42.94
C PRO A 309 -11.50 -7.16 42.36
N ASN A 310 -12.22 -6.66 41.36
CA ASN A 310 -13.28 -7.42 40.67
C ASN A 310 -12.74 -8.29 39.53
N THR A 311 -11.71 -7.85 38.81
CA THR A 311 -11.23 -8.50 37.57
C THR A 311 -10.04 -9.44 37.75
N ALA A 312 -9.30 -9.35 38.86
CA ALA A 312 -8.01 -10.02 39.02
C ALA A 312 -8.05 -11.54 38.78
N LYS A 313 -9.10 -12.22 39.30
CA LYS A 313 -9.28 -13.67 39.13
C LYS A 313 -9.49 -14.04 37.66
N MET A 314 -10.35 -13.30 36.95
CA MET A 314 -10.56 -13.45 35.52
C MET A 314 -9.25 -13.24 34.76
N VAL A 315 -8.54 -12.13 35.02
CA VAL A 315 -7.30 -11.78 34.30
C VAL A 315 -6.23 -12.85 34.46
N ALA A 316 -6.08 -13.43 35.65
CA ALA A 316 -5.13 -14.52 35.89
C ALA A 316 -5.42 -15.73 34.98
N ILE A 317 -6.70 -16.12 34.87
CA ILE A 317 -7.13 -17.24 34.02
C ILE A 317 -6.93 -16.91 32.55
N LEU A 318 -7.35 -15.73 32.10
CA LEU A 318 -7.19 -15.32 30.70
C LEU A 318 -5.73 -15.29 30.27
N ARG A 319 -4.84 -14.81 31.15
CA ARG A 319 -3.39 -14.79 30.93
C ARG A 319 -2.81 -16.19 30.78
N GLU A 320 -3.24 -17.13 31.61
CA GLU A 320 -2.79 -18.53 31.53
C GLU A 320 -3.21 -19.15 30.20
N GLU A 321 -4.47 -18.99 29.81
CA GLU A 321 -5.03 -19.53 28.56
C GLU A 321 -4.37 -18.92 27.32
N PHE A 322 -4.11 -17.62 27.33
CA PHE A 322 -3.43 -16.92 26.22
C PHE A 322 -1.97 -17.39 26.07
N ASN A 323 -1.21 -17.46 27.17
CA ASN A 323 0.19 -17.85 27.16
C ASN A 323 0.41 -19.35 26.94
N GLY A 324 -0.61 -20.18 27.19
CA GLY A 324 -0.58 -21.62 26.97
C GLY A 324 -0.53 -22.03 25.50
N VAL A 325 -0.71 -21.08 24.56
CA VAL A 325 -0.77 -21.35 23.12
C VAL A 325 0.29 -20.57 22.36
N LYS A 326 0.91 -21.22 21.38
CA LYS A 326 1.80 -20.57 20.42
C LYS A 326 0.99 -20.07 19.22
N SER A 327 1.38 -18.91 18.69
CA SER A 327 0.80 -18.39 17.45
C SER A 327 1.10 -19.30 16.26
N CYS A 328 0.26 -19.21 15.22
CA CYS A 328 0.46 -20.00 14.00
C CYS A 328 1.77 -19.67 13.26
N ASP A 329 2.26 -18.45 13.41
CA ASP A 329 3.52 -17.97 12.83
C ASP A 329 4.74 -18.21 13.73
N GLY A 330 4.56 -18.82 14.91
CA GLY A 330 5.65 -19.19 15.81
C GLY A 330 6.21 -18.05 16.67
N PHE A 331 5.72 -16.82 16.53
CA PHE A 331 6.15 -15.68 17.37
C PHE A 331 5.35 -15.56 18.66
N LYS A 332 6.03 -15.28 19.78
CA LYS A 332 5.36 -15.07 21.07
C LYS A 332 4.49 -13.80 21.00
N ARG A 333 3.24 -13.91 21.45
CA ARG A 333 2.32 -12.77 21.59
C ARG A 333 2.34 -12.18 22.98
N GLU A 334 1.99 -10.90 23.06
CA GLU A 334 1.97 -10.15 24.30
C GLU A 334 0.58 -10.19 24.94
N PHE A 335 0.53 -10.60 26.21
CA PHE A 335 -0.61 -10.37 27.09
C PHE A 335 -0.19 -9.33 28.13
N GLN A 336 -0.85 -8.17 28.13
CA GLN A 336 -0.60 -7.11 29.10
C GLN A 336 -1.84 -6.90 29.98
N SER A 337 -1.67 -6.77 31.30
CA SER A 337 -2.72 -6.20 32.16
C SER A 337 -2.21 -4.91 32.78
N VAL A 338 -3.09 -3.91 32.83
CA VAL A 338 -2.78 -2.59 33.38
C VAL A 338 -3.90 -2.16 34.30
N SER A 339 -3.56 -1.84 35.54
CA SER A 339 -4.50 -1.31 36.55
C SER A 339 -4.51 0.22 36.54
N LEU A 340 -5.69 0.80 36.75
CA LEU A 340 -5.93 2.23 36.93
C LEU A 340 -6.25 2.60 38.40
N ASP A 341 -5.66 1.91 39.38
CA ASP A 341 -6.01 2.12 40.80
C ASP A 341 -5.35 3.34 41.47
N ASN A 342 -4.54 4.13 40.76
CA ASN A 342 -3.73 5.18 41.37
C ASN A 342 -4.13 6.55 40.84
N ALA A 343 -4.85 7.31 41.68
CA ALA A 343 -5.40 8.68 41.63
C ALA A 343 -4.97 9.74 40.58
N ASP A 344 -4.01 9.49 39.70
CA ASP A 344 -3.60 10.32 38.55
C ASP A 344 -3.80 9.56 37.21
N ASP A 345 -4.99 8.94 37.09
CA ASP A 345 -5.30 7.82 36.19
C ASP A 345 -5.51 8.15 34.70
N VAL A 346 -5.74 9.42 34.36
CA VAL A 346 -6.13 9.81 32.99
C VAL A 346 -4.91 9.90 32.04
N ALA A 347 -3.79 10.43 32.53
CA ALA A 347 -2.55 10.52 31.75
C ALA A 347 -1.93 9.13 31.51
N ARG A 348 -2.13 8.20 32.46
CA ARG A 348 -1.67 6.82 32.35
C ARG A 348 -2.44 6.02 31.32
N PHE A 349 -3.76 6.12 31.25
CA PHE A 349 -4.54 5.34 30.28
C PHE A 349 -4.11 5.60 28.82
N GLY A 350 -4.02 6.88 28.42
CA GLY A 350 -3.62 7.26 27.08
C GLY A 350 -2.19 6.84 26.74
N SER A 351 -1.25 7.02 27.68
CA SER A 351 0.15 6.62 27.51
C SER A 351 0.32 5.10 27.49
N VAL A 352 -0.44 4.35 28.29
CA VAL A 352 -0.43 2.89 28.32
C VAL A 352 -0.89 2.31 27.00
N VAL A 353 -2.05 2.75 26.49
CA VAL A 353 -2.55 2.23 25.21
C VAL A 353 -1.67 2.66 24.04
N SER A 354 -1.15 3.90 24.06
CA SER A 354 -0.19 4.37 23.05
C SER A 354 1.09 3.53 23.08
N SER A 355 1.62 3.25 24.26
CA SER A 355 2.78 2.36 24.43
C SER A 355 2.48 0.95 23.94
N SER A 356 1.28 0.43 24.23
CA SER A 356 0.77 -0.86 23.74
C SER A 356 0.77 -0.92 22.19
N ALA A 357 0.23 0.11 21.54
CA ALA A 357 0.20 0.23 20.09
C ALA A 357 1.62 0.33 19.48
N SER A 358 2.48 1.16 20.06
CA SER A 358 3.88 1.31 19.62
C SER A 358 4.71 0.05 19.82
N SER A 359 4.47 -0.70 20.91
CA SER A 359 5.06 -2.03 21.13
C SER A 359 4.60 -3.03 20.08
N SER A 360 3.33 -3.01 19.68
CA SER A 360 2.80 -3.88 18.60
C SER A 360 3.50 -3.62 17.26
N ILE A 361 3.65 -2.34 16.90
CA ILE A 361 4.30 -1.93 15.64
C ILE A 361 5.78 -2.27 15.68
N SER A 362 6.45 -2.04 16.81
CA SER A 362 7.87 -2.36 16.98
C SER A 362 8.13 -3.87 16.93
N ALA A 363 7.28 -4.66 17.59
CA ALA A 363 7.32 -6.11 17.55
C ALA A 363 7.09 -6.63 16.13
N CYS A 364 6.13 -6.08 15.39
CA CYS A 364 5.89 -6.43 13.99
C CYS A 364 7.09 -6.12 13.09
N LYS A 365 7.75 -4.97 13.25
CA LYS A 365 8.98 -4.64 12.53
C LYS A 365 10.10 -5.65 12.81
N GLN A 366 10.29 -6.05 14.07
CA GLN A 366 11.29 -7.04 14.43
C GLN A 366 10.96 -8.44 13.89
N GLN A 367 9.71 -8.86 13.98
CA GLN A 367 9.22 -10.17 13.50
C GLN A 367 9.34 -10.28 11.98
N SER A 368 9.08 -9.20 11.25
CA SER A 368 9.26 -9.12 9.80
C SER A 368 10.69 -9.27 9.32
N VAL A 369 11.64 -8.64 10.03
CA VAL A 369 13.08 -8.82 9.73
C VAL A 369 13.47 -10.28 9.92
N VAL A 370 12.93 -10.94 10.96
CA VAL A 370 13.17 -12.36 11.22
C VAL A 370 12.48 -13.26 10.18
N ALA A 371 11.23 -13.00 9.82
CA ALA A 371 10.49 -13.77 8.81
C ALA A 371 11.12 -13.65 7.42
N SER A 372 11.53 -12.43 7.03
CA SER A 372 12.28 -12.19 5.78
C SER A 372 13.64 -12.89 5.79
N SER A 373 14.30 -12.94 6.95
CA SER A 373 15.57 -13.68 7.11
C SER A 373 15.35 -15.20 7.04
N MET A 374 14.24 -15.72 7.54
CA MET A 374 13.89 -17.15 7.47
C MET A 374 13.48 -17.59 6.05
N GLU A 375 12.92 -16.70 5.23
CA GLU A 375 12.70 -16.97 3.80
C GLU A 375 14.02 -17.02 3.01
N VAL A 376 14.99 -16.16 3.37
CA VAL A 376 16.32 -16.11 2.73
C VAL A 376 17.22 -17.26 3.19
N VAL A 377 17.10 -17.67 4.45
CA VAL A 377 17.81 -18.83 5.03
C VAL A 377 16.92 -20.06 4.89
N GLY A 378 16.88 -20.61 3.69
CA GLY A 378 16.09 -21.78 3.35
C GLY A 378 16.20 -22.91 4.37
N ARG A 379 15.03 -23.49 4.66
CA ARG A 379 14.75 -24.75 5.36
C ARG A 379 15.84 -25.81 5.10
N ALA A 380 16.85 -25.84 5.96
CA ALA A 380 17.94 -26.80 5.91
C ALA A 380 17.91 -27.69 7.15
N TYR A 381 16.92 -28.59 7.24
CA TYR A 381 17.05 -29.81 8.07
C TYR A 381 16.31 -30.99 7.44
N GLY A 382 17.10 -31.85 6.79
CA GLY A 382 16.99 -33.31 6.83
C GLY A 382 15.88 -34.01 6.04
N ALA A 383 16.19 -34.50 4.84
CA ALA A 383 16.19 -35.93 4.48
C ALA A 383 16.35 -36.12 2.95
N THR A 384 17.48 -36.75 2.60
CA THR A 384 17.76 -37.52 1.37
C THR A 384 16.79 -37.40 0.18
N ARG A 385 17.16 -36.57 -0.81
CA ARG A 385 17.18 -36.88 -2.26
C ARG A 385 17.70 -35.66 -3.02
N ARG A 386 18.74 -35.85 -3.85
CA ARG A 386 19.05 -34.91 -4.96
C ARG A 386 17.81 -34.82 -5.85
N PRO A 387 17.47 -33.63 -6.37
CA PRO A 387 17.85 -33.41 -7.77
C PRO A 387 18.28 -31.99 -8.14
N LEU A 388 18.97 -31.97 -9.27
CA LEU A 388 19.29 -30.87 -10.17
C LEU A 388 18.19 -29.80 -10.29
N ALA A 389 18.65 -28.57 -10.46
CA ALA A 389 17.92 -27.44 -10.98
C ALA A 389 17.06 -27.79 -12.22
N ARG A 390 15.79 -27.39 -12.19
CA ARG A 390 15.01 -26.99 -13.37
C ARG A 390 13.85 -26.10 -12.94
N LEU A 391 13.90 -24.83 -13.34
CA LEU A 391 12.71 -23.99 -13.49
C LEU A 391 11.83 -24.62 -14.58
N SER A 392 10.58 -24.96 -14.27
CA SER A 392 9.42 -24.99 -15.19
C SER A 392 8.16 -25.47 -14.46
N HIS A 393 7.01 -24.99 -14.95
CA HIS A 393 5.61 -25.21 -14.54
C HIS A 393 5.07 -24.23 -13.49
N VAL A 394 4.43 -23.13 -13.91
CA VAL A 394 3.05 -23.01 -14.47
C VAL A 394 2.01 -23.33 -13.40
N ALA A 395 1.44 -22.27 -12.84
CA ALA A 395 0.07 -22.24 -12.34
C ALA A 395 -0.60 -21.05 -13.03
N GLU A 396 -1.42 -21.35 -14.03
CA GLU A 396 -2.44 -20.47 -14.60
C GLU A 396 -3.65 -20.42 -13.65
N GLY A 397 -4.38 -19.30 -13.68
CA GLY A 397 -5.66 -19.08 -12.98
C GLY A 397 -5.48 -18.26 -11.69
N ASP A 398 -6.15 -17.14 -11.45
CA ASP A 398 -7.32 -16.53 -12.10
C ASP A 398 -7.19 -15.00 -12.06
N GLU A 399 -7.54 -14.35 -13.17
CA GLU A 399 -7.76 -12.91 -13.26
C GLU A 399 -9.21 -12.61 -12.86
N GLU A 400 -9.43 -12.10 -11.65
CA GLU A 400 -10.65 -11.37 -11.32
C GLU A 400 -10.34 -9.87 -11.40
N GLU A 401 -10.90 -9.22 -12.43
CA GLU A 401 -11.03 -7.77 -12.56
C GLU A 401 -11.94 -7.24 -11.44
N GLU A 402 -11.34 -6.65 -10.40
CA GLU A 402 -12.05 -5.70 -9.54
C GLU A 402 -11.80 -4.28 -10.05
N ASP A 403 -12.73 -3.81 -10.89
CA ASP A 403 -12.94 -2.40 -11.21
C ASP A 403 -13.54 -1.70 -9.98
N ALA A 404 -12.68 -1.16 -9.12
CA ALA A 404 -13.07 -0.27 -8.04
C ALA A 404 -12.41 1.10 -8.20
N LEU A 405 -13.22 2.05 -8.68
CA LEU A 405 -12.96 3.49 -8.71
C LEU A 405 -12.37 3.97 -7.37
N ARG A 406 -11.07 4.31 -7.37
CA ARG A 406 -10.43 5.02 -6.26
C ARG A 406 -10.16 6.46 -6.69
N GLU A 407 -10.82 7.39 -6.02
CA GLU A 407 -10.46 8.81 -6.05
C GLU A 407 -9.03 8.98 -5.53
N GLU A 408 -8.10 9.36 -6.40
CA GLU A 408 -6.77 9.80 -5.99
C GLU A 408 -6.89 11.14 -5.26
N ALA A 409 -6.94 11.09 -3.93
CA ALA A 409 -6.72 12.27 -3.11
C ALA A 409 -5.27 12.75 -3.30
N VAL A 410 -5.11 13.82 -4.08
CA VAL A 410 -3.84 14.54 -4.24
C VAL A 410 -3.48 15.17 -2.89
N VAL A 411 -2.71 14.45 -2.07
CA VAL A 411 -2.14 14.98 -0.84
C VAL A 411 -0.95 15.87 -1.23
N ALA A 412 -1.07 17.16 -0.99
CA ALA A 412 0.01 18.12 -1.19
C ALA A 412 1.27 17.69 -0.41
N PRO A 413 2.48 17.85 -0.96
CA PRO A 413 3.71 17.51 -0.27
C PRO A 413 3.78 18.28 1.06
N PRO A 414 4.19 17.64 2.17
CA PRO A 414 4.24 18.28 3.47
C PRO A 414 5.19 19.48 3.41
N THR A 415 4.73 20.60 3.95
CA THR A 415 5.52 21.82 4.09
C THR A 415 6.74 21.52 4.95
N VAL A 416 7.91 21.41 4.33
CA VAL A 416 9.18 21.26 5.02
C VAL A 416 9.41 22.55 5.81
N LYS A 417 9.11 22.53 7.12
CA LYS A 417 9.64 23.55 8.02
C LYS A 417 11.15 23.39 8.04
N THR A 418 11.86 24.35 7.48
CA THR A 418 13.32 24.44 7.59
C THR A 418 13.69 24.43 9.08
N LEU A 419 14.64 23.59 9.47
CA LEU A 419 15.17 23.57 10.84
C LEU A 419 15.55 25.00 11.25
N ASN A 420 15.02 25.45 12.38
CA ASN A 420 15.35 26.72 12.96
C ASN A 420 16.67 26.56 13.75
N TRP A 421 17.79 26.86 13.10
CA TRP A 421 19.13 26.65 13.67
C TRP A 421 19.40 27.46 14.95
N SER A 422 18.63 28.51 15.22
CA SER A 422 18.74 29.31 16.45
C SER A 422 18.27 28.58 17.70
N ASP A 423 17.46 27.51 17.58
CA ASP A 423 17.04 26.70 18.74
C ASP A 423 18.14 25.70 19.16
N VAL A 424 19.09 25.37 18.26
CA VAL A 424 20.23 24.47 18.53
C VAL A 424 21.25 25.13 19.46
N ASP A 425 21.37 26.46 19.43
CA ASP A 425 22.26 27.21 20.32
C ASP A 425 21.81 27.17 21.79
N HIS A 426 20.58 26.70 22.08
CA HIS A 426 20.02 26.59 23.42
C HIS A 426 19.85 25.15 23.89
N SER A 427 20.23 24.17 23.07
CA SER A 427 20.20 22.76 23.42
C SER A 427 21.25 22.43 24.48
N PRO A 428 20.91 21.65 25.52
CA PRO A 428 21.85 21.28 26.57
C PRO A 428 22.98 20.39 26.03
N ASP A 429 24.21 20.66 26.44
CA ASP A 429 25.37 19.82 26.12
C ASP A 429 25.32 18.54 26.97
N ILE A 430 25.17 17.40 26.33
CA ILE A 430 25.15 16.09 26.99
C ILE A 430 26.56 15.50 26.90
N ALA A 431 27.15 15.18 28.05
CA ALA A 431 28.41 14.44 28.09
C ALA A 431 28.24 13.07 27.44
N ALA A 432 29.11 12.74 26.50
CA ALA A 432 29.08 11.51 25.74
C ALA A 432 30.51 10.97 25.55
N ILE A 433 30.62 9.71 25.13
CA ILE A 433 31.91 9.10 24.80
C ILE A 433 31.83 8.68 23.33
N ARG A 434 32.74 9.21 22.51
CA ARG A 434 32.89 8.83 21.12
C ARG A 434 33.78 7.60 21.03
N HIS A 435 33.26 6.56 20.39
CA HIS A 435 33.99 5.35 20.07
C HIS A 435 34.44 5.40 18.61
N SER A 436 35.74 5.37 18.34
CA SER A 436 36.29 5.33 16.97
C SER A 436 36.93 3.97 16.70
N LEU A 437 36.50 3.33 15.62
CA LEU A 437 36.95 2.02 15.19
C LEU A 437 37.73 2.16 13.89
N HIS A 438 38.96 1.62 13.87
CA HIS A 438 39.84 1.73 12.70
C HIS A 438 40.02 0.35 12.05
N PHE A 439 39.75 0.25 10.74
CA PHE A 439 39.88 -0.99 9.98
C PHE A 439 40.68 -0.75 8.69
N SER A 440 41.44 -1.76 8.28
CA SER A 440 42.08 -1.78 6.95
C SER A 440 41.08 -2.31 5.91
N PRO A 441 41.18 -1.95 4.62
CA PRO A 441 40.19 -2.30 3.58
C PRO A 441 39.86 -3.80 3.44
N ASP A 442 40.78 -4.70 3.81
CA ASP A 442 40.65 -6.16 3.67
C ASP A 442 40.71 -6.93 5.01
N GLU A 443 40.53 -6.24 6.13
CA GLU A 443 40.63 -6.83 7.47
C GLU A 443 39.29 -7.43 7.93
N HIS A 444 39.28 -8.71 8.28
CA HIS A 444 38.09 -9.39 8.78
C HIS A 444 37.72 -8.91 10.20
N VAL A 445 36.59 -8.23 10.34
CA VAL A 445 36.11 -7.67 11.61
C VAL A 445 35.25 -8.67 12.36
N ASP A 446 35.70 -9.12 13.53
CA ASP A 446 34.88 -9.87 14.47
C ASP A 446 33.99 -8.91 15.29
N TRP A 447 32.74 -8.77 14.86
CA TRP A 447 31.74 -7.91 15.51
C TRP A 447 31.36 -8.34 16.92
N LYS A 448 31.69 -9.57 17.33
CA LYS A 448 31.41 -10.09 18.67
C LYS A 448 32.56 -9.84 19.65
N ASN A 449 33.77 -9.58 19.15
CA ASN A 449 34.95 -9.40 19.98
C ASN A 449 35.86 -8.30 19.39
N LEU A 450 35.44 -7.04 19.56
CA LEU A 450 36.11 -5.81 19.09
C LEU A 450 37.41 -5.49 19.84
N ASN A 451 38.17 -6.51 20.20
CA ASN A 451 39.45 -6.36 20.87
C ASN A 451 40.50 -5.89 19.84
N LEU A 452 40.96 -4.63 19.99
CA LEU A 452 42.30 -4.11 19.65
C LEU A 452 42.41 -2.90 18.68
N LYS A 453 41.33 -2.32 18.12
CA LYS A 453 41.42 -1.04 17.34
C LYS A 453 40.31 -0.04 17.66
N HIS A 454 40.10 0.18 18.95
CA HIS A 454 39.04 1.01 19.47
C HIS A 454 39.65 2.14 20.32
N THR A 455 39.42 3.38 19.94
CA THR A 455 39.76 4.56 20.75
C THR A 455 38.48 5.18 21.29
N GLN A 456 38.49 5.50 22.59
CA GLN A 456 37.44 6.24 23.25
C GLN A 456 37.90 7.66 23.50
N GLN A 457 37.03 8.62 23.22
CA GLN A 457 37.29 10.03 23.50
C GLN A 457 36.04 10.63 24.13
N GLU A 458 36.18 11.26 25.28
CA GLU A 458 35.11 12.05 25.88
C GLU A 458 34.72 13.20 24.93
N THR A 459 33.43 13.41 24.75
CA THR A 459 32.87 14.41 23.86
C THR A 459 31.57 14.94 24.44
N THR A 460 31.02 15.98 23.84
CA THR A 460 29.71 16.52 24.19
C THR A 460 28.84 16.51 22.95
N ILE A 461 27.62 16.01 23.08
CA ILE A 461 26.61 16.05 22.02
C ILE A 461 25.64 17.17 22.38
N ARG A 462 25.48 18.10 21.45
CA ARG A 462 24.46 19.15 21.51
C ARG A 462 23.29 18.68 20.65
N LEU A 463 22.11 18.47 21.26
CA LEU A 463 20.93 17.91 20.60
C LEU A 463 20.28 18.85 19.58
#